data_AF-A0A8H8CEN8-F1
#
_entry.id   AF-A0A8H8CEN8-F1
#
_cell.length_a   1.000
_cell.length_b   1.000
_cell.length_c   1.000
_cell.angle_alpha   90.00
_cell.angle_beta   90.00
_cell.angle_gamma   90.00
#
_symmetry.space_group_name_H-M   'P 1'
#
loop_
_entity.id
_entity.type
_entity.pdbx_description
1 polymer ?
#
loop_
_entity_poly.entity_id
_entity_poly.type
_entity_poly.pdbx_seq_one_letter_code
_entity_poly.pdbx_strand_id
1 'polypeptide(L)'
;MSSEAESQKYPELIRDTHSLQAYLEKLVDAYGWRPSEYMTELCVVKVSLMKNVKTKSRHESLLVELRDPNGGAHYLYFERARDVNDGKRSSSGPAQPPPDTEQLSAGPTPSYSPSVSSRKKNRRQKSLLRRQSELLLNQTISSLSTASSSASQSVSDSSMGTACDTVTCVPDGRRSGEKCMCRLEFEREGTGNVPGVLHARPSVYDIALIADILNKEVPRYHLFKSNCYHFAGLLYDTLNKLYNPSETILEKLNGKWKRFPLYAKDPEQTIASIIDQYRDARQQFHTKIENLHVARDKAKREAEERAQEADERARSEAHRADTEAQRADTEAQEKKEAKDLARSEAQRAESEAQRAESEAQQRRELEKRLQMEGNQKKEANYRALNETRLKQEERGRREEAERRAQNEARLREEEARRREEAERRAQNEARLREEEARRREEEARLREEAERRAQNEARLREEEARRREEADRRAQNEARLREQVEEELKRYKNMLKESPPGVKDSARMSIVLPTQPSGKPEQPNNKTQVNYCPTSSRVRESLKLGLPRLKNRALSSA
;
A
#
# COMPACT_ATOMS: atom_id res chain seq x y z
N MET A 1 -28.40 16.59 8.89
CA MET A 1 -26.98 16.17 8.82
C MET A 1 -26.07 17.18 8.11
N SER A 2 -26.53 18.40 7.77
CA SER A 2 -25.68 19.43 7.13
C SER A 2 -24.98 20.41 8.10
N SER A 3 -25.24 20.35 9.41
CA SER A 3 -24.64 21.27 10.39
C SER A 3 -23.29 20.79 10.97
N GLU A 4 -23.00 19.49 10.94
CA GLU A 4 -21.70 18.97 11.41
C GLU A 4 -20.59 19.09 10.36
N ALA A 5 -20.94 19.14 9.07
CA ALA A 5 -19.97 19.34 7.99
C ALA A 5 -19.45 20.79 7.91
N GLU A 6 -20.19 21.78 8.41
CA GLU A 6 -19.74 23.18 8.42
C GLU A 6 -18.79 23.51 9.58
N SER A 7 -18.90 22.80 10.72
CA SER A 7 -17.97 22.99 11.84
C SER A 7 -16.54 22.51 11.54
N GLN A 8 -16.32 21.93 10.36
CA GLN A 8 -15.04 21.46 9.83
C GLN A 8 -14.46 22.37 8.73
N LYS A 9 -15.04 23.58 8.50
CA LYS A 9 -14.53 24.52 7.49
C LYS A 9 -13.17 25.14 7.85
N TYR A 10 -12.85 25.26 9.15
CA TYR A 10 -11.57 25.79 9.64
C TYR A 10 -10.84 24.77 10.52
N PRO A 11 -10.36 23.64 9.95
CA PRO A 11 -9.49 22.71 10.68
C PRO A 11 -8.15 23.36 11.10
N GLU A 12 -7.90 24.60 10.65
CA GLU A 12 -6.67 25.38 10.74
C GLU A 12 -6.40 26.00 12.11
N LEU A 13 -7.45 26.30 12.89
CA LEU A 13 -7.26 26.83 14.23
C LEU A 13 -7.10 25.70 15.21
N ILE A 14 -5.84 25.25 15.31
CA ILE A 14 -5.44 24.20 16.20
C ILE A 14 -5.73 24.67 17.64
N ARG A 15 -6.70 24.03 18.29
CA ARG A 15 -7.26 24.47 19.57
C ARG A 15 -6.31 24.24 20.74
N ASP A 16 -5.40 23.28 20.59
CA ASP A 16 -4.42 22.93 21.61
C ASP A 16 -3.21 23.88 21.60
N THR A 17 -2.55 23.98 22.75
CA THR A 17 -1.26 24.67 22.83
C THR A 17 -0.20 23.84 22.09
N HIS A 18 0.47 24.47 21.13
CA HIS A 18 1.56 23.85 20.39
C HIS A 18 2.86 24.63 20.56
N SER A 19 3.99 23.93 20.43
CA SER A 19 5.24 24.62 20.13
C SER A 19 5.09 25.36 18.80
N LEU A 20 5.75 26.51 18.68
CA LEU A 20 5.67 27.33 17.48
C LEU A 20 6.07 26.56 16.21
N GLN A 21 7.11 25.72 16.31
CA GLN A 21 7.53 24.87 15.20
C GLN A 21 6.46 23.84 14.81
N ALA A 22 5.86 23.14 15.78
CA ALA A 22 4.79 22.19 15.49
C ALA A 22 3.54 22.88 14.91
N TYR A 23 3.28 24.12 15.34
CA TYR A 23 2.22 24.94 14.77
C TYR A 23 2.51 25.27 13.30
N LEU A 24 3.73 25.72 12.98
CA LEU A 24 4.17 25.97 11.60
C LEU A 24 4.10 24.73 10.70
N GLU A 25 4.57 23.58 11.18
CA GLU A 25 4.49 22.32 10.43
C GLU A 25 3.04 21.94 10.10
N LYS A 26 2.13 22.06 11.09
CA LYS A 26 0.71 21.82 10.86
C LYS A 26 0.08 22.83 9.90
N LEU A 27 0.48 24.10 9.95
CA LEU A 27 0.06 25.10 8.97
C LEU A 27 0.54 24.67 7.57
N VAL A 28 1.82 24.34 7.39
CA VAL A 28 2.36 23.88 6.11
C VAL A 28 1.60 22.65 5.59
N ASP A 29 1.32 21.68 6.46
CA ASP A 29 0.59 20.47 6.09
C ASP A 29 -0.86 20.75 5.73
N ALA A 30 -1.55 21.62 6.47
CA ALA A 30 -2.92 22.04 6.15
C ALA A 30 -2.96 22.82 4.83
N TYR A 31 -1.99 23.71 4.60
CA TYR A 31 -1.92 24.60 3.45
C TYR A 31 -1.35 23.95 2.20
N GLY A 32 -0.56 22.87 2.30
CA GLY A 32 -0.08 22.12 1.14
C GLY A 32 -1.22 21.56 0.25
N TRP A 33 -2.46 21.55 0.77
CA TRP A 33 -3.65 21.14 0.03
C TRP A 33 -4.34 22.28 -0.73
N ARG A 34 -4.14 23.56 -0.35
CA ARG A 34 -4.94 24.69 -0.86
C ARG A 34 -4.07 25.87 -1.36
N PRO A 35 -4.47 26.54 -2.46
CA PRO A 35 -3.83 27.78 -2.93
C PRO A 35 -3.67 28.83 -1.83
N SER A 36 -2.65 29.70 -1.96
CA SER A 36 -2.42 30.88 -1.11
C SER A 36 -3.66 31.77 -0.95
N GLU A 37 -4.60 31.70 -1.89
CA GLU A 37 -5.92 32.35 -1.83
C GLU A 37 -6.70 31.98 -0.55
N TYR A 38 -6.55 30.76 -0.02
CA TYR A 38 -7.22 30.34 1.23
C TYR A 38 -6.56 30.90 2.49
N MET A 39 -5.31 31.39 2.42
CA MET A 39 -4.69 32.09 3.56
C MET A 39 -5.40 33.40 3.90
N THR A 40 -6.26 33.89 3.00
CA THR A 40 -6.99 35.15 3.16
C THR A 40 -8.33 35.00 3.88
N GLU A 41 -8.85 33.77 4.03
CA GLU A 41 -10.16 33.57 4.65
C GLU A 41 -10.14 33.91 6.15
N LEU A 42 -9.07 33.54 6.87
CA LEU A 42 -8.81 33.98 8.24
C LEU A 42 -7.91 35.21 8.21
N CYS A 43 -8.53 36.38 8.13
CA CYS A 43 -7.82 37.65 8.14
C CYS A 43 -7.32 37.98 9.55
N VAL A 44 -6.02 38.26 9.71
CA VAL A 44 -5.55 38.98 10.90
C VAL A 44 -6.10 40.40 10.83
N VAL A 45 -7.00 40.72 11.74
CA VAL A 45 -7.62 42.05 11.82
C VAL A 45 -6.86 42.92 12.80
N LYS A 46 -6.28 42.31 13.84
CA LYS A 46 -5.67 43.06 14.91
C LYS A 46 -4.65 42.24 15.67
N VAL A 47 -3.58 42.90 16.08
CA VAL A 47 -2.51 42.35 16.89
C VAL A 47 -2.36 43.24 18.12
N SER A 48 -2.46 42.67 19.31
CA SER A 48 -2.39 43.38 20.58
C SER A 48 -1.24 42.83 21.42
N LEU A 49 -0.35 43.72 21.86
CA LEU A 49 0.66 43.37 22.86
C LEU A 49 -0.03 43.33 24.23
N MET A 50 -0.05 42.17 24.86
CA MET A 50 -0.75 41.91 26.12
C MET A 50 0.23 41.73 27.28
N LYS A 51 -0.17 42.20 28.46
CA LYS A 51 0.61 42.04 29.70
C LYS A 51 -0.27 41.67 30.87
N ASN A 52 0.10 40.64 31.63
CA ASN A 52 -0.62 40.30 32.86
C ASN A 52 -0.24 41.24 34.01
N VAL A 53 -1.17 42.09 34.42
CA VAL A 53 -0.96 43.09 35.47
C VAL A 53 -1.18 42.49 36.86
N LYS A 54 -2.04 41.48 36.98
CA LYS A 54 -2.41 40.87 38.28
C LYS A 54 -1.28 40.04 38.87
N THR A 55 -0.69 39.17 38.05
CA THR A 55 0.37 38.25 38.49
C THR A 55 1.69 38.98 38.76
N LYS A 56 1.80 40.26 38.33
CA LYS A 56 3.09 40.94 38.11
C LYS A 56 4.06 40.09 37.29
N SER A 57 3.56 39.03 36.63
CA SER A 57 4.39 38.10 35.87
C SER A 57 4.86 38.86 34.66
N ARG A 58 6.14 38.70 34.36
CA ARG A 58 6.80 39.49 33.33
C ARG A 58 6.52 38.97 31.91
N HIS A 59 5.63 37.98 31.77
CA HIS A 59 5.32 37.37 30.49
C HIS A 59 4.40 38.31 29.71
N GLU A 60 4.92 38.81 28.60
CA GLU A 60 4.13 39.47 27.58
C GLU A 60 3.77 38.44 26.52
N SER A 61 2.58 38.61 25.97
CA SER A 61 2.05 37.75 24.94
C SER A 61 1.53 38.62 23.80
N LEU A 62 1.62 38.10 22.58
CA LEU A 62 1.03 38.73 21.43
C LEU A 62 -0.32 38.07 21.16
N LEU A 63 -1.40 38.85 21.35
CA LEU A 63 -2.75 38.43 21.04
C LEU A 63 -3.08 38.81 19.60
N VAL A 64 -3.33 37.81 18.77
CA VAL A 64 -3.74 37.97 17.38
C VAL A 64 -5.23 37.69 17.28
N GLU A 65 -6.00 38.70 16.87
CA GLU A 65 -7.43 38.62 16.58
C GLU A 65 -7.61 38.34 15.08
N LEU A 66 -8.17 37.18 14.79
CA LEU A 66 -8.52 36.72 13.46
C LEU A 66 -10.01 36.87 13.24
N ARG A 67 -10.42 37.16 12.02
CA ARG A 67 -11.81 37.09 11.60
C ARG A 67 -11.97 36.13 10.45
N ASP A 68 -12.94 35.23 10.58
CA ASP A 68 -13.39 34.39 9.48
C ASP A 68 -14.28 35.20 8.50
N PRO A 69 -14.59 34.65 7.31
CA PRO A 69 -15.49 35.26 6.34
C PRO A 69 -16.92 35.48 6.85
N ASN A 70 -17.36 34.71 7.85
CA ASN A 70 -18.67 34.82 8.48
C ASN A 70 -18.70 35.89 9.59
N GLY A 71 -17.56 36.54 9.87
CA GLY A 71 -17.40 37.52 10.94
C GLY A 71 -17.14 36.92 12.33
N GLY A 72 -16.98 35.61 12.43
CA GLY A 72 -16.53 34.91 13.63
C GLY A 72 -15.13 35.37 14.03
N ALA A 73 -14.94 35.66 15.31
CA ALA A 73 -13.66 36.09 15.84
C ALA A 73 -12.92 34.91 16.49
N HIS A 74 -11.63 34.79 16.20
CA HIS A 74 -10.75 33.81 16.82
C HIS A 74 -9.51 34.50 17.37
N TYR A 75 -8.94 33.93 18.43
CA TYR A 75 -7.82 34.57 19.13
C TYR A 75 -6.67 33.60 19.33
N LEU A 76 -5.48 34.01 18.90
CA LEU A 76 -4.24 33.27 19.09
C LEU A 76 -3.28 34.05 19.99
N TYR A 77 -2.71 33.36 20.97
CA TYR A 77 -1.65 33.88 21.81
C TYR A 77 -0.31 33.32 21.34
N PHE A 78 0.62 34.21 21.01
CA PHE A 78 2.03 33.87 20.82
C PHE A 78 2.78 34.24 22.09
N GLU A 79 3.32 33.23 22.77
CA GLU A 79 3.92 33.39 24.09
C GLU A 79 5.28 32.72 24.14
N ARG A 80 6.25 33.45 24.70
CA ARG A 80 7.55 32.90 25.03
C ARG A 80 7.58 32.46 26.49
N ALA A 81 7.69 31.15 26.69
CA ALA A 81 7.88 30.54 27.99
C ALA A 81 9.34 30.11 28.19
N ARG A 82 9.74 29.96 29.45
CA ARG A 82 10.95 29.21 29.78
C ARG A 82 10.62 27.74 29.58
N ASP A 83 11.48 26.98 28.91
CA ASP A 83 11.33 25.54 28.89
C ASP A 83 11.42 25.00 30.33
N VAL A 84 10.30 24.51 30.85
CA VAL A 84 10.20 23.98 32.22
C VAL A 84 10.79 22.56 32.28
N ASN A 85 11.00 21.92 31.13
CA ASN A 85 11.49 20.54 31.03
C ASN A 85 13.02 20.44 31.16
N ASP A 86 13.76 21.54 31.12
CA ASP A 86 15.23 21.56 31.29
C ASP A 86 15.72 21.13 32.69
N GLY A 87 14.82 20.86 33.65
CA GLY A 87 15.20 20.47 35.03
C GLY A 87 14.40 19.33 35.67
N LYS A 88 13.34 18.81 35.04
CA LYS A 88 12.57 17.67 35.55
C LYS A 88 12.35 16.65 34.44
N ARG A 89 13.34 15.80 34.21
CA ARG A 89 13.05 14.41 33.79
C ARG A 89 12.38 13.70 34.97
N SER A 90 11.09 13.96 35.17
CA SER A 90 10.25 13.12 36.01
C SER A 90 10.11 11.76 35.31
N SER A 91 10.64 10.73 35.96
CA SER A 91 10.56 9.32 35.60
C SER A 91 9.15 8.76 35.79
N SER A 92 8.15 9.29 35.07
CA SER A 92 6.84 8.64 34.95
C SER A 92 6.76 7.98 33.57
N GLY A 93 7.06 6.68 33.53
CA GLY A 93 6.76 5.85 32.38
C GLY A 93 5.26 5.80 32.09
N PRO A 94 4.85 5.37 30.88
CA PRO A 94 3.44 5.32 30.51
C PRO A 94 2.68 4.33 31.40
N ALA A 95 1.59 4.80 32.00
CA ALA A 95 0.66 3.97 32.75
C ALA A 95 0.06 2.89 31.84
N GLN A 96 0.04 1.64 32.33
CA GLN A 96 -0.65 0.53 31.70
C GLN A 96 -2.15 0.84 31.52
N PRO A 97 -2.79 0.36 30.43
CA PRO A 97 -4.24 0.42 30.31
C PRO A 97 -4.92 -0.52 31.34
N PRO A 98 -6.12 -0.18 31.84
CA PRO A 98 -6.83 -1.00 32.81
C PRO A 98 -7.37 -2.29 32.16
N PRO A 99 -7.61 -3.37 32.95
CA PRO A 99 -8.11 -4.63 32.43
C PRO A 99 -9.59 -4.54 32.03
N ASP A 100 -9.91 -5.15 30.89
CA ASP A 100 -11.26 -5.29 30.36
C ASP A 100 -12.18 -6.02 31.35
N THR A 101 -13.32 -5.40 31.64
CA THR A 101 -14.42 -6.01 32.41
C THR A 101 -15.47 -6.52 31.43
N GLU A 102 -15.58 -7.84 31.30
CA GLU A 102 -16.66 -8.52 30.60
C GLU A 102 -18.01 -8.22 31.28
N GLN A 103 -19.00 -7.74 30.51
CA GLN A 103 -20.41 -7.85 30.90
C GLN A 103 -21.26 -8.38 29.74
N LEU A 104 -21.82 -9.55 30.02
CA LEU A 104 -22.91 -10.24 29.34
C LEU A 104 -24.17 -9.36 29.26
N SER A 105 -24.80 -9.28 28.09
CA SER A 105 -26.26 -9.17 28.01
C SER A 105 -26.79 -9.71 26.69
N ALA A 106 -27.97 -10.32 26.78
CA ALA A 106 -28.56 -11.24 25.81
C ALA A 106 -29.72 -10.62 25.01
N GLY A 107 -29.74 -10.88 23.70
CA GLY A 107 -30.91 -11.03 22.80
C GLY A 107 -31.84 -9.81 22.54
N PRO A 108 -32.81 -9.91 21.60
CA PRO A 108 -33.10 -11.01 20.67
C PRO A 108 -33.06 -10.62 19.16
N THR A 109 -33.12 -11.67 18.34
CA THR A 109 -33.21 -11.71 16.87
C THR A 109 -34.51 -11.12 16.30
N PRO A 110 -34.57 -10.86 14.98
CA PRO A 110 -35.29 -11.83 14.15
C PRO A 110 -34.64 -12.17 12.81
N SER A 111 -35.08 -13.34 12.35
CA SER A 111 -34.78 -14.11 11.15
C SER A 111 -35.08 -13.41 9.81
N TYR A 112 -34.20 -13.61 8.81
CA TYR A 112 -34.60 -14.03 7.46
C TYR A 112 -33.37 -14.60 6.71
N SER A 113 -33.56 -15.70 5.98
CA SER A 113 -32.58 -16.39 5.12
C SER A 113 -33.14 -16.49 3.68
N PRO A 114 -32.46 -17.11 2.71
CA PRO A 114 -31.16 -16.73 2.13
C PRO A 114 -31.22 -16.65 0.57
N SER A 115 -30.26 -15.99 -0.07
CA SER A 115 -30.01 -16.23 -1.51
C SER A 115 -28.53 -16.06 -1.88
N VAL A 116 -27.88 -17.21 -2.12
CA VAL A 116 -27.01 -17.55 -3.25
C VAL A 116 -26.21 -16.41 -3.89
N SER A 117 -24.87 -16.44 -3.76
CA SER A 117 -23.95 -16.53 -4.91
C SER A 117 -22.49 -16.34 -4.47
N SER A 118 -21.73 -17.39 -4.69
CA SER A 118 -20.29 -17.52 -4.56
C SER A 118 -19.53 -16.75 -5.66
N ARG A 119 -18.74 -15.74 -5.30
CA ARG A 119 -17.60 -15.26 -6.13
C ARG A 119 -16.44 -14.80 -5.26
N LYS A 120 -15.53 -15.71 -4.91
CA LYS A 120 -14.15 -15.39 -4.53
C LYS A 120 -13.30 -15.43 -5.79
N LYS A 121 -12.83 -14.27 -6.26
CA LYS A 121 -11.74 -14.17 -7.25
C LYS A 121 -10.42 -13.97 -6.52
N ASN A 122 -9.53 -14.93 -6.68
CA ASN A 122 -8.12 -14.83 -6.37
C ASN A 122 -7.47 -13.70 -7.19
N ARG A 123 -6.78 -12.80 -6.50
CA ARG A 123 -5.95 -11.75 -7.11
C ARG A 123 -4.51 -11.89 -6.61
N ARG A 124 -3.70 -12.56 -7.40
CA ARG A 124 -2.23 -12.65 -7.41
C ARG A 124 -1.91 -13.04 -8.86
N GLN A 125 -1.10 -12.38 -9.68
CA GLN A 125 0.18 -11.68 -9.50
C GLN A 125 0.38 -10.71 -10.69
N LYS A 126 1.19 -9.67 -10.50
CA LYS A 126 2.46 -9.45 -11.25
C LYS A 126 2.97 -8.03 -10.96
N SER A 127 3.95 -7.96 -10.07
CA SER A 127 4.81 -6.79 -9.85
C SER A 127 6.25 -7.22 -10.09
N LEU A 128 6.78 -6.86 -11.25
CA LEU A 128 8.20 -6.88 -11.58
C LEU A 128 8.46 -5.67 -12.47
N LEU A 129 9.54 -4.95 -12.15
CA LEU A 129 10.10 -3.75 -12.79
C LEU A 129 9.54 -2.39 -12.35
N ARG A 130 10.02 -1.88 -11.21
CA ARG A 130 10.42 -0.47 -11.07
C ARG A 130 11.24 -0.22 -9.80
N ARG A 131 12.57 -0.27 -9.90
CA ARG A 131 13.47 0.32 -8.89
C ARG A 131 14.87 0.52 -9.47
N GLN A 132 15.02 1.54 -10.31
CA GLN A 132 16.28 2.25 -10.53
C GLN A 132 15.95 3.67 -10.98
N SER A 133 15.85 4.62 -10.04
CA SER A 133 16.12 6.05 -10.25
C SER A 133 15.75 6.82 -8.97
N GLU A 134 16.64 6.85 -7.98
CA GLU A 134 16.63 7.88 -6.93
C GLU A 134 17.99 7.91 -6.22
N LEU A 135 18.95 8.51 -6.91
CA LEU A 135 20.17 9.07 -6.33
C LEU A 135 20.33 10.42 -7.02
N LEU A 136 20.18 11.51 -6.26
CA LEU A 136 20.80 12.83 -6.42
C LEU A 136 19.91 13.87 -5.73
N LEU A 137 20.25 14.23 -4.49
CA LEU A 137 20.21 15.59 -3.93
C LEU A 137 20.35 15.49 -2.40
N ASN A 138 21.59 15.57 -1.92
CA ASN A 138 21.93 16.02 -0.57
C ASN A 138 23.44 16.29 -0.52
N GLN A 139 23.86 17.43 -1.06
CA GLN A 139 25.10 18.11 -0.71
C GLN A 139 24.87 19.62 -0.77
N THR A 140 25.61 20.36 0.06
CA THR A 140 25.42 21.76 0.51
C THR A 140 24.32 21.89 1.56
N ILE A 141 24.59 22.22 2.82
CA ILE A 141 25.39 23.33 3.36
C ILE A 141 26.09 22.88 4.65
N SER A 142 27.41 23.07 4.73
CA SER A 142 28.17 23.20 5.99
C SER A 142 29.56 23.74 5.68
N SER A 143 29.79 25.02 5.97
CA SER A 143 31.07 25.56 6.47
C SER A 143 31.00 27.08 6.55
N LEU A 144 30.78 27.60 7.76
CA LEU A 144 31.38 28.84 8.26
C LEU A 144 31.16 28.83 9.78
N SER A 145 32.22 28.52 10.52
CA SER A 145 32.29 28.75 11.97
C SER A 145 33.71 29.19 12.30
N THR A 146 33.85 30.50 12.40
CA THR A 146 35.01 31.19 12.95
C THR A 146 35.05 31.00 14.47
N ALA A 147 36.25 30.76 14.97
CA ALA A 147 36.56 30.58 16.37
C ALA A 147 36.25 31.84 17.21
N SER A 148 35.82 31.64 18.45
CA SER A 148 35.89 32.67 19.49
C SER A 148 36.11 32.03 20.86
N SER A 149 37.28 32.31 21.40
CA SER A 149 37.78 31.98 22.73
C SER A 149 36.91 32.59 23.82
N SER A 150 36.65 31.85 24.90
CA SER A 150 35.97 32.37 26.09
C SER A 150 36.87 32.22 27.31
N ALA A 151 37.33 33.36 27.83
CA ALA A 151 37.90 33.49 29.17
C ALA A 151 36.77 33.50 30.20
N SER A 152 36.97 32.76 31.29
CA SER A 152 36.02 32.52 32.36
C SER A 152 36.07 33.61 33.44
N GLN A 153 34.91 34.23 33.72
CA GLN A 153 34.64 34.93 34.98
C GLN A 153 33.35 34.38 35.59
N SER A 154 33.49 33.83 36.79
CA SER A 154 32.43 33.25 37.62
C SER A 154 31.60 34.36 38.25
N VAL A 155 30.35 34.51 37.80
CA VAL A 155 29.33 35.31 38.46
C VAL A 155 28.09 34.45 38.56
N SER A 156 27.60 34.26 39.79
CA SER A 156 26.37 33.55 40.19
C SER A 156 25.30 33.44 39.09
N ASP A 157 25.19 32.25 38.48
CA ASP A 157 24.50 32.02 37.22
C ASP A 157 22.97 31.89 37.42
N SER A 158 22.31 33.04 37.33
CA SER A 158 20.86 33.17 37.41
C SER A 158 20.18 32.56 36.17
N SER A 159 19.72 31.32 36.29
CA SER A 159 18.58 30.72 35.57
C SER A 159 18.45 31.02 34.06
N MET A 160 19.48 30.77 33.26
CA MET A 160 19.36 30.78 31.80
C MET A 160 18.72 29.46 31.35
N GLY A 161 17.57 29.53 30.68
CA GLY A 161 16.91 28.38 30.06
C GLY A 161 16.69 28.61 28.57
N THR A 162 16.50 27.53 27.81
CA THR A 162 16.08 27.60 26.42
C THR A 162 14.70 28.26 26.33
N ALA A 163 14.51 29.18 25.38
CA ALA A 163 13.19 29.74 25.13
C ALA A 163 12.31 28.70 24.43
N CYS A 164 11.07 28.55 24.91
CA CYS A 164 10.06 27.73 24.27
C CYS A 164 8.91 28.65 23.86
N ASP A 165 8.78 28.86 22.56
CA ASP A 165 7.70 29.67 22.00
C ASP A 165 6.49 28.78 21.71
N THR A 166 5.33 29.24 22.14
CA THR A 166 4.07 28.49 22.04
C THR A 166 2.99 29.33 21.41
N VAL A 167 2.09 28.65 20.69
CA VAL A 167 0.87 29.22 20.12
C VAL A 167 -0.32 28.59 20.82
N THR A 168 -1.20 29.39 21.39
CA THR A 168 -2.39 28.92 22.11
C THR A 168 -3.65 29.60 21.56
N CYS A 169 -4.63 28.81 21.16
CA CYS A 169 -5.95 29.30 20.79
C CYS A 169 -6.79 29.58 22.05
N VAL A 170 -7.48 30.73 22.08
CA VAL A 170 -8.33 31.14 23.22
C VAL A 170 -9.70 31.57 22.70
N PRO A 171 -10.81 31.08 23.27
CA PRO A 171 -12.15 31.40 22.76
C PRO A 171 -12.55 32.87 22.97
N ASP A 172 -12.27 33.45 24.14
CA ASP A 172 -12.80 34.77 24.53
C ASP A 172 -11.82 35.94 24.34
N GLY A 173 -10.66 35.68 23.73
CA GLY A 173 -9.65 36.69 23.39
C GLY A 173 -9.01 37.44 24.56
N ARG A 174 -9.30 37.07 25.82
CA ARG A 174 -8.67 37.66 27.00
C ARG A 174 -8.50 36.63 28.12
N ARG A 175 -7.30 36.60 28.71
CA ARG A 175 -7.07 35.88 29.98
C ARG A 175 -7.25 36.83 31.16
N SER A 176 -7.64 36.28 32.32
CA SER A 176 -7.87 37.07 33.53
C SER A 176 -6.61 37.83 33.95
N GLY A 177 -6.72 39.17 34.06
CA GLY A 177 -5.64 40.03 34.53
C GLY A 177 -4.74 40.61 33.44
N GLU A 178 -4.96 40.29 32.18
CA GLU A 178 -4.22 40.88 31.07
C GLU A 178 -4.75 42.27 30.67
N LYS A 179 -3.82 43.16 30.36
CA LYS A 179 -4.09 44.50 29.83
C LYS A 179 -3.41 44.66 28.47
N CYS A 180 -4.17 45.16 27.50
CA CYS A 180 -3.64 45.57 26.20
C CYS A 180 -2.73 46.79 26.38
N MET A 181 -1.50 46.66 25.89
CA MET A 181 -0.43 47.66 26.02
C MET A 181 -0.38 48.54 24.77
N CYS A 182 -0.26 47.89 23.63
CA CYS A 182 -0.23 48.48 22.29
C CYS A 182 -1.10 47.63 21.37
N ARG A 183 -1.55 48.21 20.26
CA ARG A 183 -2.44 47.58 19.32
C ARG A 183 -2.10 48.02 17.89
N LEU A 184 -1.95 47.05 17.01
CA LEU A 184 -1.98 47.22 15.56
C LEU A 184 -3.35 46.78 15.07
N GLU A 185 -4.02 47.65 14.34
CA GLU A 185 -5.21 47.30 13.58
C GLU A 185 -4.82 47.26 12.10
N PHE A 186 -5.27 46.23 11.41
CA PHE A 186 -5.05 46.07 9.98
C PHE A 186 -6.37 46.39 9.29
N GLU A 187 -6.45 47.59 8.72
CA GLU A 187 -7.66 48.07 8.06
C GLU A 187 -8.12 47.10 6.96
N ARG A 188 -9.43 47.07 6.72
CA ARG A 188 -10.02 46.26 5.65
C ARG A 188 -9.84 47.05 4.36
N GLU A 189 -8.81 46.67 3.59
CA GLU A 189 -8.57 47.10 2.20
C GLU A 189 -9.21 48.44 1.85
N GLY A 190 -8.55 49.54 2.24
CA GLY A 190 -8.67 50.74 1.42
C GLY A 190 -8.14 50.38 0.03
N THR A 191 -8.93 50.58 -1.01
CA THR A 191 -8.68 50.18 -2.42
C THR A 191 -7.46 50.85 -3.09
N GLY A 192 -6.51 51.38 -2.30
CA GLY A 192 -5.30 52.01 -2.78
C GLY A 192 -4.22 50.98 -3.08
N ASN A 193 -4.15 50.54 -4.34
CA ASN A 193 -2.99 49.82 -4.87
C ASN A 193 -1.77 50.76 -4.87
N VAL A 194 -1.00 50.82 -3.79
CA VAL A 194 0.34 51.42 -3.83
C VAL A 194 1.35 50.32 -4.17
N PRO A 195 2.05 50.40 -5.32
CA PRO A 195 3.06 49.41 -5.69
C PRO A 195 4.20 49.36 -4.67
N GLY A 196 4.56 48.16 -4.20
CA GLY A 196 5.75 47.93 -3.37
C GLY A 196 5.52 47.88 -1.85
N VAL A 197 4.32 48.22 -1.37
CA VAL A 197 3.90 47.91 0.01
C VAL A 197 3.13 46.60 -0.03
N LEU A 198 3.47 45.65 0.84
CA LEU A 198 2.68 44.44 1.07
C LEU A 198 1.36 44.86 1.73
N HIS A 199 0.43 45.45 0.98
CA HIS A 199 -0.88 45.90 1.45
C HIS A 199 -1.86 44.75 1.77
N ALA A 200 -1.35 43.52 1.86
CA ALA A 200 -2.10 42.40 2.37
C ALA A 200 -1.95 42.36 3.90
N ARG A 201 -3.06 42.19 4.60
CA ARG A 201 -3.06 41.85 6.03
C ARG A 201 -2.08 40.70 6.29
N PRO A 202 -1.35 40.70 7.42
CA PRO A 202 -0.52 39.55 7.74
C PRO A 202 -1.40 38.30 7.81
N SER A 203 -0.91 37.19 7.26
CA SER A 203 -1.51 35.89 7.53
C SER A 203 -1.07 35.38 8.92
N VAL A 204 -1.78 34.39 9.46
CA VAL A 204 -1.34 33.69 10.68
C VAL A 204 0.04 33.04 10.46
N TYR A 205 0.27 32.54 9.26
CA TYR A 205 1.55 31.96 8.85
C TYR A 205 2.68 33.01 8.91
N ASP A 206 2.44 34.23 8.41
CA ASP A 206 3.44 35.30 8.46
C ASP A 206 3.84 35.61 9.91
N ILE A 207 2.87 35.73 10.82
CA ILE A 207 3.14 36.01 12.24
C ILE A 207 3.93 34.86 12.87
N ALA A 208 3.54 33.61 12.61
CA ALA A 208 4.22 32.44 13.14
C ALA A 208 5.65 32.30 12.59
N LEU A 209 5.86 32.63 11.31
CA LEU A 209 7.17 32.58 10.67
C LEU A 209 8.11 33.65 11.23
N ILE A 210 7.62 34.88 11.41
CA ILE A 210 8.39 35.96 12.04
C ILE A 210 8.74 35.59 13.48
N ALA A 211 7.79 35.02 14.23
CA ALA A 211 8.02 34.55 15.58
C ALA A 211 9.12 33.47 15.64
N ASP A 212 9.16 32.56 14.65
CA ASP A 212 10.16 31.48 14.59
C ASP A 212 11.56 32.01 14.24
N ILE A 213 11.64 32.94 13.30
CA ILE A 213 12.89 33.65 12.98
C ILE A 213 13.41 34.38 14.21
N LEU A 214 12.54 35.08 14.92
CA LEU A 214 12.89 35.77 16.17
C LEU A 214 13.34 34.80 17.28
N ASN A 215 12.79 33.59 17.31
CA ASN A 215 13.27 32.53 18.21
C ASN A 215 14.69 32.08 17.87
N LYS A 216 15.01 31.94 16.58
CA LYS A 216 16.36 31.57 16.13
C LYS A 216 17.39 32.65 16.41
N GLU A 217 17.03 33.92 16.23
CA GLU A 217 17.89 35.07 16.52
C GLU A 217 18.10 35.28 18.02
N VAL A 218 17.07 35.04 18.84
CA VAL A 218 17.12 35.22 20.29
C VAL A 218 16.65 33.95 21.02
N PRO A 219 17.46 32.86 21.01
CA PRO A 219 17.02 31.53 21.48
C PRO A 219 17.02 31.38 23.01
N ARG A 220 17.63 32.32 23.73
CA ARG A 220 17.79 32.26 25.18
C ARG A 220 16.63 32.96 25.87
N TYR A 221 16.15 32.41 26.98
CA TYR A 221 15.18 33.06 27.84
C TYR A 221 15.86 33.66 29.07
N HIS A 222 16.01 34.99 29.10
CA HIS A 222 16.47 35.71 30.28
C HIS A 222 15.29 36.24 31.10
N LEU A 223 14.88 35.44 32.09
CA LEU A 223 13.89 35.86 33.08
C LEU A 223 14.39 37.13 33.78
N PHE A 224 13.53 38.13 33.91
CA PHE A 224 13.79 39.37 34.62
C PHE A 224 14.85 40.33 34.05
N LYS A 225 15.57 39.97 32.97
CA LYS A 225 16.63 40.82 32.41
C LYS A 225 16.33 41.48 31.06
N SER A 226 15.39 41.00 30.25
CA SER A 226 14.92 41.68 29.02
C SER A 226 13.97 40.83 28.16
N ASN A 227 14.04 39.50 28.21
CA ASN A 227 13.69 38.71 27.03
C ASN A 227 12.21 38.48 26.73
N CYS A 228 11.34 38.39 27.75
CA CYS A 228 9.90 38.23 27.50
C CYS A 228 9.27 39.51 26.93
N TYR A 229 9.76 40.69 27.34
CA TYR A 229 9.41 41.99 26.74
C TYR A 229 9.97 42.14 25.34
N HIS A 230 11.21 41.66 25.18
CA HIS A 230 11.94 41.75 23.92
C HIS A 230 11.27 40.92 22.82
N PHE A 231 10.79 39.71 23.11
CA PHE A 231 10.15 38.86 22.10
C PHE A 231 8.84 39.45 21.56
N ALA A 232 7.86 39.67 22.43
CA ALA A 232 6.54 40.13 22.01
C ALA A 232 6.61 41.56 21.43
N GLY A 233 7.47 42.41 22.00
CA GLY A 233 7.75 43.74 21.46
C GLY A 233 8.43 43.70 20.09
N LEU A 234 9.52 42.95 19.89
CA LEU A 234 10.20 42.87 18.60
C LEU A 234 9.28 42.27 17.53
N LEU A 235 8.51 41.24 17.87
CA LEU A 235 7.51 40.69 16.97
C LEU A 235 6.48 41.75 16.56
N TYR A 236 5.96 42.52 17.52
CA TYR A 236 5.04 43.62 17.28
C TYR A 236 5.65 44.71 16.37
N ASP A 237 6.86 45.18 16.68
CA ASP A 237 7.54 46.24 15.91
C ASP A 237 7.91 45.75 14.50
N THR A 238 8.28 44.49 14.35
CA THR A 238 8.53 43.86 13.05
C THR A 238 7.26 43.82 12.21
N LEU A 239 6.13 43.42 12.80
CA LEU A 239 4.83 43.45 12.13
C LEU A 239 4.41 44.87 11.77
N ASN A 240 4.61 45.84 12.66
CA ASN A 240 4.32 47.24 12.38
C ASN A 240 5.16 47.75 11.21
N LYS A 241 6.47 47.45 11.19
CA LYS A 241 7.37 47.88 10.11
C LYS A 241 7.04 47.23 8.76
N LEU A 242 6.63 45.96 8.77
CA LEU A 242 6.28 45.21 7.56
C LEU A 242 4.95 45.66 6.95
N TYR A 243 3.94 45.91 7.78
CA TYR A 243 2.55 46.06 7.32
C TYR A 243 1.96 47.47 7.52
N ASN A 244 2.50 48.28 8.44
CA ASN A 244 2.06 49.65 8.75
C ASN A 244 3.26 50.63 8.78
N PRO A 245 4.02 50.78 7.68
CA PRO A 245 5.26 51.56 7.68
C PRO A 245 5.05 53.06 7.93
N SER A 246 3.82 53.57 7.78
CA SER A 246 3.46 54.98 7.96
C SER A 246 3.33 55.41 9.43
N GLU A 247 3.15 54.48 10.36
CA GLU A 247 3.00 54.79 11.79
C GLU A 247 4.27 54.38 12.55
N THR A 248 5.22 55.31 12.69
CA THR A 248 6.44 55.12 13.51
C THR A 248 6.09 55.18 15.00
N ILE A 249 5.49 54.11 15.52
CA ILE A 249 5.27 53.92 16.97
C ILE A 249 6.61 53.93 17.74
N LEU A 250 7.70 53.54 17.07
CA LEU A 250 9.06 53.55 17.61
C LEU A 250 9.49 54.93 18.14
N GLU A 251 9.08 56.04 17.50
CA GLU A 251 9.43 57.38 17.99
C GLU A 251 8.71 57.73 19.30
N LYS A 252 7.49 57.23 19.50
CA LYS A 252 6.71 57.49 20.73
C LYS A 252 7.21 56.68 21.91
N LEU A 253 7.79 55.51 21.66
CA LEU A 253 8.28 54.63 22.72
C LEU A 253 9.79 54.75 22.94
N ASN A 254 10.63 55.14 21.97
CA ASN A 254 12.09 55.26 22.12
C ASN A 254 12.75 54.02 22.80
N GLY A 255 12.19 52.83 22.54
CA GLY A 255 12.60 51.60 23.22
C GLY A 255 12.41 51.65 24.76
N LYS A 256 11.56 52.55 25.27
CA LYS A 256 11.22 52.77 26.68
C LYS A 256 9.70 52.71 26.87
N TRP A 257 9.24 51.72 27.61
CA TRP A 257 7.89 51.73 28.15
C TRP A 257 7.88 52.38 29.53
N LYS A 258 7.34 53.61 29.62
CA LYS A 258 7.45 54.47 30.80
C LYS A 258 8.91 54.70 31.20
N ARG A 259 9.41 53.97 32.20
CA ARG A 259 10.80 54.03 32.71
C ARG A 259 11.62 52.79 32.35
N PHE A 260 11.04 51.78 31.70
CA PHE A 260 11.69 50.50 31.44
C PHE A 260 12.15 50.41 29.98
N PRO A 261 13.43 50.14 29.70
CA PRO A 261 13.85 49.82 28.35
C PRO A 261 13.20 48.50 27.89
N LEU A 262 12.52 48.52 26.76
CA LEU A 262 11.88 47.37 26.10
C LEU A 262 12.91 46.48 25.39
N TYR A 263 13.94 47.07 24.79
CA TYR A 263 14.97 46.37 24.02
C TYR A 263 16.39 46.76 24.45
N ALA A 264 17.35 45.85 24.23
CA ALA A 264 18.77 46.18 24.26
C ALA A 264 19.19 46.93 22.97
N LYS A 265 20.42 47.43 22.91
CA LYS A 265 20.92 48.38 21.89
C LYS A 265 20.68 47.90 20.45
N ASP A 266 20.28 48.87 19.62
CA ASP A 266 20.05 48.85 18.16
C ASP A 266 18.94 47.92 17.64
N PRO A 267 17.68 48.15 18.05
CA PRO A 267 16.54 47.36 17.57
C PRO A 267 16.31 47.50 16.05
N GLU A 268 16.78 48.59 15.42
CA GLU A 268 16.56 48.82 13.99
C GLU A 268 17.35 47.82 13.14
N GLN A 269 18.61 47.59 13.48
CA GLN A 269 19.44 46.60 12.79
C GLN A 269 18.86 45.19 12.96
N THR A 270 18.42 44.84 14.17
CA THR A 270 17.80 43.53 14.44
C THR A 270 16.50 43.36 13.66
N ILE A 271 15.61 44.37 13.67
CA ILE A 271 14.35 44.33 12.92
C ILE A 271 14.60 44.21 11.42
N ALA A 272 15.56 44.97 10.87
CA ALA A 272 15.91 44.87 9.45
C ALA A 272 16.39 43.46 9.08
N SER A 273 17.26 42.85 9.90
CA SER A 273 17.71 41.48 9.68
C SER A 273 16.57 40.45 9.74
N ILE A 274 15.66 40.57 10.72
CA ILE A 274 14.49 39.69 10.82
C ILE A 274 13.59 39.84 9.59
N ILE A 275 13.38 41.07 9.10
CA ILE A 275 12.57 41.34 7.90
C ILE A 275 13.15 40.67 6.66
N ASP A 276 14.47 40.75 6.47
CA ASP A 276 15.11 40.13 5.32
C ASP A 276 15.06 38.60 5.40
N GLN A 277 15.35 38.02 6.57
CA GLN A 277 15.16 36.58 6.81
C GLN A 277 13.72 36.12 6.59
N TYR A 278 12.74 36.96 6.99
CA TYR A 278 11.33 36.68 6.77
C TYR A 278 10.98 36.68 5.28
N ARG A 279 11.47 37.66 4.50
CA ARG A 279 11.25 37.70 3.05
C ARG A 279 11.82 36.45 2.38
N ASP A 280 13.03 36.07 2.72
CA ASP A 280 13.68 34.87 2.19
C ASP A 280 12.91 33.59 2.55
N ALA A 281 12.57 33.43 3.83
CA ALA A 281 11.83 32.25 4.31
C ALA A 281 10.43 32.17 3.69
N ARG A 282 9.76 33.31 3.52
CA ARG A 282 8.46 33.39 2.85
C ARG A 282 8.56 33.05 1.37
N GLN A 283 9.58 33.54 0.66
CA GLN A 283 9.81 33.18 -0.74
C GLN A 283 10.12 31.69 -0.91
N GLN A 284 10.92 31.10 -0.01
CA GLN A 284 11.19 29.66 0.01
C GLN A 284 9.92 28.86 0.24
N PHE A 285 9.06 29.31 1.17
CA PHE A 285 7.77 28.67 1.40
C PHE A 285 6.86 28.73 0.17
N HIS A 286 6.71 29.89 -0.48
CA HIS A 286 5.92 30.01 -1.71
C HIS A 286 6.44 29.08 -2.82
N THR A 287 7.74 29.09 -3.08
CA THR A 287 8.38 28.17 -4.04
C THR A 287 8.08 26.70 -3.69
N LYS A 288 8.14 26.34 -2.40
CA LYS A 288 7.86 24.97 -1.94
C LYS A 288 6.40 24.58 -2.20
N ILE A 289 5.44 25.46 -1.89
CA ILE A 289 4.00 25.22 -2.14
C ILE A 289 3.71 25.12 -3.64
N GLU A 290 4.27 26.00 -4.45
CA GLU A 290 4.14 25.94 -5.92
C GLU A 290 4.68 24.62 -6.48
N ASN A 291 5.86 24.19 -6.04
CA ASN A 291 6.43 22.90 -6.44
C ASN A 291 5.55 21.72 -6.03
N LEU A 292 4.95 21.75 -4.83
CA LEU A 292 4.02 20.72 -4.37
C LEU A 292 2.76 20.69 -5.25
N HIS A 293 2.23 21.84 -5.65
CA HIS A 293 1.09 21.91 -6.57
C HIS A 293 1.43 21.36 -7.95
N VAL A 294 2.56 21.76 -8.53
CA VAL A 294 3.03 21.23 -9.81
C VAL A 294 3.21 19.70 -9.75
N ALA A 295 3.80 19.20 -8.66
CA ALA A 295 3.98 17.76 -8.45
C ALA A 295 2.64 17.03 -8.33
N ARG A 296 1.67 17.59 -7.61
CA ARG A 296 0.31 17.03 -7.47
C ARG A 296 -0.44 17.01 -8.80
N ASP A 297 -0.43 18.12 -9.54
CA ASP A 297 -1.12 18.22 -10.81
C ASP A 297 -0.50 17.31 -11.87
N LYS A 298 0.82 17.10 -11.79
CA LYS A 298 1.51 16.06 -12.56
C LYS A 298 1.05 14.66 -12.16
N ALA A 299 1.02 14.35 -10.86
CA ALA A 299 0.57 13.04 -10.36
C ALA A 299 -0.89 12.75 -10.72
N LYS A 300 -1.76 13.77 -10.69
CA LYS A 300 -3.17 13.66 -11.11
C LYS A 300 -3.29 13.34 -12.60
N ARG A 301 -2.58 14.07 -13.47
CA ARG A 301 -2.54 13.79 -14.92
C ARG A 301 -2.01 12.38 -15.22
N GLU A 302 -0.93 11.97 -14.57
CA GLU A 302 -0.41 10.60 -14.73
C GLU A 302 -1.40 9.53 -14.24
N ALA A 303 -2.21 9.82 -13.22
CA ALA A 303 -3.24 8.89 -12.74
C ALA A 303 -4.42 8.81 -13.71
N GLU A 304 -4.85 9.94 -14.29
CA GLU A 304 -5.90 10.00 -15.31
C GLU A 304 -5.47 9.27 -16.59
N GLU A 305 -4.23 9.47 -17.05
CA GLU A 305 -3.67 8.78 -18.21
C GLU A 305 -3.63 7.26 -17.99
N ARG A 306 -3.14 6.79 -16.83
CA ARG A 306 -3.15 5.36 -16.48
C ARG A 306 -4.56 4.77 -16.43
N ALA A 307 -5.55 5.55 -15.99
CA ALA A 307 -6.95 5.12 -15.98
C ALA A 307 -7.50 4.99 -17.41
N GLN A 308 -7.21 5.96 -18.29
CA GLN A 308 -7.58 5.90 -19.70
C GLN A 308 -6.95 4.70 -20.41
N GLU A 309 -5.65 4.46 -20.22
CA GLU A 309 -4.98 3.28 -20.77
C GLU A 309 -5.55 1.95 -20.24
N ALA A 310 -6.02 1.91 -18.99
CA ALA A 310 -6.67 0.74 -18.42
C ALA A 310 -8.04 0.49 -19.07
N ASP A 311 -8.83 1.55 -19.27
CA ASP A 311 -10.14 1.48 -19.92
C ASP A 311 -10.01 1.08 -21.40
N GLU A 312 -9.04 1.62 -22.13
CA GLU A 312 -8.77 1.24 -23.53
C GLU A 312 -8.36 -0.23 -23.65
N ARG A 313 -7.53 -0.73 -22.73
CA ARG A 313 -7.17 -2.15 -22.67
C ARG A 313 -8.40 -3.01 -22.38
N ALA A 314 -9.25 -2.62 -21.43
CA ALA A 314 -10.48 -3.33 -21.11
C ALA A 314 -11.44 -3.38 -22.31
N ARG A 315 -11.60 -2.28 -23.05
CA ARG A 315 -12.41 -2.22 -24.29
C ARG A 315 -11.83 -3.11 -25.39
N SER A 316 -10.51 -3.09 -25.56
CA SER A 316 -9.82 -3.93 -26.54
C SER A 316 -9.96 -5.42 -26.24
N GLU A 317 -9.89 -5.80 -24.96
CA GLU A 317 -10.11 -7.18 -24.52
C GLU A 317 -11.57 -7.62 -24.70
N ALA A 318 -12.53 -6.74 -24.37
CA ALA A 318 -13.95 -7.00 -24.59
C ALA A 318 -14.28 -7.20 -26.08
N HIS A 319 -13.71 -6.38 -26.96
CA HIS A 319 -13.87 -6.56 -28.41
C HIS A 319 -13.29 -7.89 -28.89
N ARG A 320 -12.11 -8.29 -28.38
CA ARG A 320 -11.54 -9.60 -28.73
C ARG A 320 -12.44 -10.75 -28.29
N ALA A 321 -12.96 -10.69 -27.06
CA ALA A 321 -13.89 -11.69 -26.55
C ALA A 321 -15.17 -11.78 -27.39
N ASP A 322 -15.72 -10.64 -27.83
CA ASP A 322 -16.90 -10.61 -28.71
C ASP A 322 -16.60 -11.23 -30.09
N THR A 323 -15.45 -10.90 -30.69
CA THR A 323 -15.06 -11.51 -31.97
C THR A 323 -14.81 -13.02 -31.87
N GLU A 324 -14.31 -13.50 -30.73
CA GLU A 324 -14.12 -14.94 -30.48
C GLU A 324 -15.46 -15.64 -30.27
N ALA A 325 -16.38 -15.02 -29.53
CA ALA A 325 -17.74 -15.53 -29.36
C ALA A 325 -18.49 -15.63 -30.70
N GLN A 326 -18.41 -14.59 -31.54
CA GLN A 326 -19.00 -14.62 -32.88
C GLN A 326 -18.44 -15.77 -33.74
N ARG A 327 -17.13 -16.02 -33.68
CA ARG A 327 -16.52 -17.16 -34.39
C ARG A 327 -17.05 -18.49 -33.87
N ALA A 328 -17.11 -18.67 -32.55
CA ALA A 328 -17.65 -19.89 -31.95
C ALA A 328 -19.11 -20.14 -32.35
N ASP A 329 -19.94 -19.08 -32.43
CA ASP A 329 -21.32 -19.18 -32.89
C ASP A 329 -21.41 -19.58 -34.36
N THR A 330 -20.56 -19.01 -35.23
CA THR A 330 -20.51 -19.40 -36.65
C THR A 330 -20.08 -20.85 -36.83
N GLU A 331 -19.04 -21.31 -36.12
CA GLU A 331 -18.60 -22.71 -36.16
C GLU A 331 -19.67 -23.67 -35.64
N ALA A 332 -20.41 -23.28 -34.60
CA ALA A 332 -21.52 -24.06 -34.06
C ALA A 332 -22.67 -24.17 -35.07
N GLN A 333 -22.96 -23.08 -35.79
CA GLN A 333 -23.97 -23.07 -36.85
C GLN A 333 -23.56 -23.97 -38.01
N GLU A 334 -22.34 -23.84 -38.52
CA GLU A 334 -21.82 -24.69 -39.61
C GLU A 334 -21.86 -26.17 -39.23
N LYS A 335 -21.50 -26.51 -37.99
CA LYS A 335 -21.57 -27.89 -37.49
C LYS A 335 -23.00 -28.42 -37.42
N LYS A 336 -23.97 -27.57 -37.07
CA LYS A 336 -25.38 -27.93 -37.06
C LYS A 336 -25.89 -28.17 -38.49
N GLU A 337 -25.58 -27.26 -39.42
CA GLU A 337 -25.93 -27.39 -40.82
C GLU A 337 -25.31 -28.65 -41.47
N ALA A 338 -24.04 -28.95 -41.18
CA ALA A 338 -23.38 -30.17 -41.62
C ALA A 338 -24.07 -31.44 -41.08
N LYS A 339 -24.50 -31.42 -39.81
CA LYS A 339 -25.24 -32.53 -39.21
C LYS A 339 -26.61 -32.72 -39.86
N ASP A 340 -27.32 -31.63 -40.13
CA ASP A 340 -28.63 -31.67 -40.79
C ASP A 340 -28.50 -32.15 -42.25
N LEU A 341 -27.45 -31.73 -42.97
CA LEU A 341 -27.13 -32.23 -44.30
C LEU A 341 -26.86 -33.75 -44.27
N ALA A 342 -25.99 -34.21 -43.37
CA ALA A 342 -25.69 -35.64 -43.22
C ALA A 342 -26.95 -36.47 -42.88
N ARG A 343 -27.86 -35.92 -42.07
CA ARG A 343 -29.16 -36.56 -41.78
C ARG A 343 -30.04 -36.65 -43.03
N SER A 344 -30.09 -35.60 -43.84
CA SER A 344 -30.87 -35.60 -45.08
C SER A 344 -30.31 -36.57 -46.13
N GLU A 345 -28.99 -36.70 -46.22
CA GLU A 345 -28.33 -37.68 -47.09
C GLU A 345 -28.59 -39.11 -46.62
N ALA A 346 -28.52 -39.37 -45.32
CA ALA A 346 -28.87 -40.67 -44.75
C ALA A 346 -30.33 -41.05 -45.05
N GLN A 347 -31.27 -40.11 -44.94
CA GLN A 347 -32.67 -40.34 -45.30
C GLN A 347 -32.87 -40.64 -46.79
N ARG A 348 -32.13 -39.96 -47.68
CA ARG A 348 -32.16 -40.28 -49.12
C ARG A 348 -31.64 -41.68 -49.37
N ALA A 349 -30.50 -42.05 -48.80
CA ALA A 349 -29.94 -43.39 -48.91
C ALA A 349 -30.90 -44.47 -48.39
N GLU A 350 -31.60 -44.21 -47.29
CA GLU A 350 -32.63 -45.12 -46.76
C GLU A 350 -33.81 -45.26 -47.73
N SER A 351 -34.30 -44.15 -48.30
CA SER A 351 -35.39 -44.19 -49.28
C SER A 351 -35.01 -44.91 -50.58
N GLU A 352 -33.76 -44.78 -51.02
CA GLU A 352 -33.22 -45.51 -52.17
C GLU A 352 -33.08 -47.00 -51.86
N ALA A 353 -32.61 -47.36 -50.66
CA ALA A 353 -32.55 -48.74 -50.21
C ALA A 353 -33.94 -49.38 -50.16
N GLN A 354 -34.96 -48.66 -49.65
CA GLN A 354 -36.35 -49.13 -49.64
C GLN A 354 -36.90 -49.32 -51.06
N ARG A 355 -36.60 -48.40 -52.00
CA ARG A 355 -36.97 -48.57 -53.41
C ARG A 355 -36.31 -49.81 -54.00
N ALA A 356 -35.00 -49.96 -53.82
CA ALA A 356 -34.27 -51.13 -54.30
C ALA A 356 -34.81 -52.44 -53.70
N GLU A 357 -35.20 -52.44 -52.42
CA GLU A 357 -35.83 -53.59 -51.78
C GLU A 357 -37.21 -53.88 -52.39
N SER A 358 -38.05 -52.86 -52.60
CA SER A 358 -39.36 -53.03 -53.24
C SER A 358 -39.25 -53.52 -54.69
N GLU A 359 -38.26 -53.03 -55.45
CA GLU A 359 -37.96 -53.52 -56.79
C GLU A 359 -37.45 -54.96 -56.76
N ALA A 360 -36.60 -55.31 -55.80
CA ALA A 360 -36.15 -56.68 -55.60
C ALA A 360 -37.31 -57.60 -55.21
N GLN A 361 -38.26 -57.13 -54.40
CA GLN A 361 -39.49 -57.86 -54.07
C GLN A 361 -40.37 -58.06 -55.31
N GLN A 362 -40.58 -57.02 -56.11
CA GLN A 362 -41.32 -57.13 -57.38
C GLN A 362 -40.64 -58.09 -58.35
N ARG A 363 -39.30 -58.06 -58.45
CA ARG A 363 -38.53 -59.03 -59.25
C ARG A 363 -38.71 -60.45 -58.73
N ARG A 364 -38.65 -60.67 -57.41
CA ARG A 364 -38.91 -61.98 -56.79
C ARG A 364 -40.34 -62.44 -57.02
N GLU A 365 -41.31 -61.53 -57.04
CA GLU A 365 -42.72 -61.85 -57.29
C GLU A 365 -42.98 -62.15 -58.77
N LEU A 366 -42.38 -61.39 -59.69
CA LEU A 366 -42.34 -61.69 -61.13
C LEU A 366 -41.66 -63.03 -61.40
N GLU A 367 -40.54 -63.29 -60.75
CA GLU A 367 -39.83 -64.56 -60.82
C GLU A 367 -40.70 -65.70 -60.30
N LYS A 368 -41.43 -65.49 -59.18
CA LYS A 368 -42.43 -66.45 -58.69
C LYS A 368 -43.58 -66.65 -59.68
N ARG A 369 -44.06 -65.61 -60.38
CA ARG A 369 -45.08 -65.73 -61.44
C ARG A 369 -44.57 -66.51 -62.65
N LEU A 370 -43.36 -66.23 -63.11
CA LEU A 370 -42.69 -66.98 -64.17
C LEU A 370 -42.38 -68.42 -63.73
N GLN A 371 -42.05 -68.64 -62.46
CA GLN A 371 -41.93 -69.96 -61.85
C GLN A 371 -43.28 -70.66 -61.79
N MET A 372 -44.38 -69.97 -61.50
CA MET A 372 -45.73 -70.54 -61.49
C MET A 372 -46.18 -70.91 -62.91
N GLU A 373 -45.87 -70.12 -63.94
CA GLU A 373 -46.07 -70.49 -65.35
C GLU A 373 -45.16 -71.64 -65.80
N GLY A 374 -43.91 -71.63 -65.34
CA GLY A 374 -42.96 -72.73 -65.53
C GLY A 374 -43.39 -73.99 -64.78
N ASN A 375 -44.03 -73.85 -63.62
CA ASN A 375 -44.58 -74.93 -62.83
C ASN A 375 -45.90 -75.43 -63.42
N GLN A 376 -46.75 -74.61 -64.04
CA GLN A 376 -47.90 -75.09 -64.82
C GLN A 376 -47.46 -75.90 -66.05
N LYS A 377 -46.35 -75.52 -66.70
CA LYS A 377 -45.72 -76.33 -67.76
C LYS A 377 -45.00 -77.59 -67.24
N LYS A 378 -44.50 -77.55 -66.00
CA LYS A 378 -43.84 -78.69 -65.34
C LYS A 378 -44.83 -79.60 -64.61
N GLU A 379 -46.02 -79.17 -64.20
CA GLU A 379 -47.05 -79.94 -63.49
C GLU A 379 -47.73 -80.96 -64.43
N ALA A 380 -47.73 -80.67 -65.74
CA ALA A 380 -48.00 -81.66 -66.79
C ALA A 380 -46.91 -82.75 -66.89
N ASN A 381 -45.67 -82.45 -66.47
CA ASN A 381 -44.51 -83.37 -66.52
C ASN A 381 -44.15 -83.96 -65.13
N TYR A 382 -44.64 -83.38 -64.04
CA TYR A 382 -44.36 -83.73 -62.64
C TYR A 382 -45.34 -84.76 -62.06
N ARG A 383 -46.48 -85.00 -62.70
CA ARG A 383 -47.30 -86.19 -62.39
C ARG A 383 -46.54 -87.50 -62.64
N ALA A 384 -45.47 -87.48 -63.42
CA ALA A 384 -44.60 -88.62 -63.68
C ALA A 384 -43.32 -88.67 -62.82
N LEU A 385 -42.97 -87.60 -62.08
CA LEU A 385 -41.68 -87.50 -61.35
C LEU A 385 -41.82 -87.30 -59.82
N ASN A 386 -43.03 -87.21 -59.29
CA ASN A 386 -43.29 -87.01 -57.85
C ASN A 386 -43.06 -88.26 -56.98
N GLU A 387 -42.84 -89.43 -57.57
CA GLU A 387 -42.59 -90.66 -56.82
C GLU A 387 -41.14 -90.79 -56.31
N THR A 388 -40.21 -89.99 -56.84
CA THR A 388 -38.77 -90.07 -56.49
C THR A 388 -38.25 -88.93 -55.60
N ARG A 389 -38.98 -87.83 -55.42
CA ARG A 389 -38.51 -86.62 -54.69
C ARG A 389 -38.79 -86.61 -53.18
N LEU A 390 -39.74 -87.43 -52.71
CA LEU A 390 -40.07 -87.57 -51.29
C LEU A 390 -38.92 -88.14 -50.44
N LYS A 391 -37.90 -88.77 -51.06
CA LYS A 391 -36.71 -89.31 -50.37
C LYS A 391 -35.56 -88.30 -50.20
N GLN A 392 -35.64 -87.09 -50.78
CA GLN A 392 -34.59 -86.04 -50.64
C GLN A 392 -34.99 -84.89 -49.71
N GLU A 393 -36.29 -84.59 -49.56
CA GLU A 393 -36.78 -83.49 -48.70
C GLU A 393 -36.57 -83.75 -47.19
N GLU A 394 -36.37 -85.01 -46.78
CA GLU A 394 -36.02 -85.38 -45.41
C GLU A 394 -34.55 -85.06 -45.05
N ARG A 395 -33.67 -84.91 -46.06
CA ARG A 395 -32.25 -84.57 -45.88
C ARG A 395 -32.03 -83.06 -45.71
N GLY A 396 -32.81 -82.23 -46.42
CA GLY A 396 -32.72 -80.76 -46.33
C GLY A 396 -33.24 -80.16 -45.01
N ARG A 397 -34.23 -80.81 -44.36
CA ARG A 397 -34.72 -80.36 -43.05
C ARG A 397 -33.70 -80.50 -41.92
N ARG A 398 -32.70 -81.40 -42.05
CA ARG A 398 -31.61 -81.52 -41.08
C ARG A 398 -30.54 -80.43 -41.25
N GLU A 399 -30.24 -80.02 -42.48
CA GLU A 399 -29.24 -78.98 -42.76
C GLU A 399 -29.74 -77.55 -42.46
N GLU A 400 -31.05 -77.30 -42.60
CA GLU A 400 -31.65 -76.00 -42.25
C GLU A 400 -31.74 -75.80 -40.72
N ALA A 401 -31.99 -76.87 -39.96
CA ALA A 401 -31.96 -76.85 -38.50
C ALA A 401 -30.53 -76.56 -37.98
N GLU A 402 -29.50 -77.08 -38.65
CA GLU A 402 -28.09 -76.86 -38.30
C GLU A 402 -27.64 -75.42 -38.61
N ARG A 403 -28.10 -74.82 -39.74
CA ARG A 403 -27.84 -73.41 -40.05
C ARG A 403 -28.53 -72.45 -39.08
N ARG A 404 -29.74 -72.77 -38.62
CA ARG A 404 -30.44 -71.98 -37.60
C ARG A 404 -29.72 -72.05 -36.25
N ALA A 405 -29.23 -73.24 -35.86
CA ALA A 405 -28.41 -73.40 -34.66
C ALA A 405 -27.07 -72.64 -34.73
N GLN A 406 -26.41 -72.59 -35.91
CA GLN A 406 -25.18 -71.81 -36.11
C GLN A 406 -25.40 -70.29 -36.07
N ASN A 407 -26.52 -69.79 -36.61
CA ASN A 407 -26.84 -68.37 -36.52
C ASN A 407 -27.24 -67.95 -35.11
N GLU A 408 -27.94 -68.81 -34.37
CA GLU A 408 -28.26 -68.58 -32.97
C GLU A 408 -27.01 -68.63 -32.08
N ALA A 409 -26.04 -69.50 -32.40
CA ALA A 409 -24.73 -69.51 -31.76
C ALA A 409 -23.92 -68.23 -32.06
N ARG A 410 -23.92 -67.75 -33.31
CA ARG A 410 -23.27 -66.48 -33.69
C ARG A 410 -23.88 -65.27 -32.99
N LEU A 411 -25.21 -65.22 -32.87
CA LEU A 411 -25.90 -64.14 -32.14
C LEU A 411 -25.56 -64.18 -30.65
N ARG A 412 -25.49 -65.36 -30.02
CA ARG A 412 -25.03 -65.50 -28.63
C ARG A 412 -23.57 -65.07 -28.45
N GLU A 413 -22.69 -65.37 -29.42
CA GLU A 413 -21.29 -64.94 -29.40
C GLU A 413 -21.15 -63.42 -29.57
N GLU A 414 -21.96 -62.81 -30.45
CA GLU A 414 -21.96 -61.36 -30.66
C GLU A 414 -22.55 -60.60 -29.47
N GLU A 415 -23.59 -61.16 -28.83
CA GLU A 415 -24.13 -60.63 -27.58
C GLU A 415 -23.12 -60.75 -26.44
N ALA A 416 -22.38 -61.87 -26.36
CA ALA A 416 -21.28 -62.02 -25.41
C ALA A 416 -20.16 -61.00 -25.64
N ARG A 417 -19.77 -60.75 -26.90
CA ARG A 417 -18.80 -59.69 -27.26
C ARG A 417 -19.28 -58.30 -26.87
N ARG A 418 -20.57 -57.98 -27.07
CA ARG A 418 -21.11 -56.68 -26.63
C ARG A 418 -21.11 -56.53 -25.11
N ARG A 419 -21.39 -57.60 -24.36
CA ARG A 419 -21.31 -57.58 -22.90
C ARG A 419 -19.87 -57.36 -22.43
N GLU A 420 -18.90 -58.04 -23.04
CA GLU A 420 -17.48 -57.86 -22.75
C GLU A 420 -16.97 -56.45 -23.11
N GLU A 421 -17.43 -55.89 -24.23
CA GLU A 421 -17.11 -54.51 -24.60
C GLU A 421 -17.73 -53.48 -23.64
N ALA A 422 -18.98 -53.72 -23.20
CA ALA A 422 -19.64 -52.89 -22.20
C ALA A 422 -18.90 -52.95 -20.85
N GLU A 423 -18.46 -54.13 -20.42
CA GLU A 423 -17.64 -54.29 -19.21
C GLU A 423 -16.29 -53.59 -19.34
N ARG A 424 -15.62 -53.68 -20.49
CA ARG A 424 -14.37 -52.93 -20.76
C ARG A 424 -14.57 -51.43 -20.70
N ARG A 425 -15.69 -50.92 -21.21
CA ARG A 425 -16.03 -49.49 -21.14
C ARG A 425 -16.30 -49.07 -19.69
N ALA A 426 -17.05 -49.87 -18.94
CA ALA A 426 -17.30 -49.62 -17.51
C ALA A 426 -16.00 -49.62 -16.69
N GLN A 427 -15.08 -50.55 -16.96
CA GLN A 427 -13.76 -50.59 -16.32
C GLN A 427 -12.90 -49.37 -16.66
N ASN A 428 -12.88 -48.94 -17.93
CA ASN A 428 -12.16 -47.74 -18.33
C ASN A 428 -12.73 -46.47 -17.68
N GLU A 429 -14.06 -46.37 -17.60
CA GLU A 429 -14.73 -45.25 -16.95
C GLU A 429 -14.46 -45.24 -15.43
N ALA A 430 -14.40 -46.41 -14.79
CA ALA A 430 -13.99 -46.54 -13.39
C ALA A 430 -12.53 -46.10 -13.17
N ARG A 431 -11.60 -46.50 -14.06
CA ARG A 431 -10.19 -46.06 -14.00
C ARG A 431 -10.05 -44.55 -14.17
N LEU A 432 -10.83 -43.95 -15.06
CA LEU A 432 -10.82 -42.49 -15.27
C LEU A 432 -11.31 -41.75 -14.03
N ARG A 433 -12.37 -42.23 -13.37
CA ARG A 433 -12.86 -41.68 -12.11
C ARG A 433 -11.82 -41.78 -10.98
N GLU A 434 -11.08 -42.88 -10.92
CA GLU A 434 -9.99 -43.05 -9.94
C GLU A 434 -8.83 -42.09 -10.22
N GLU A 435 -8.43 -41.90 -11.47
CA GLU A 435 -7.40 -40.90 -11.84
C GLU A 435 -7.83 -39.47 -11.52
N GLU A 436 -9.08 -39.11 -11.78
CA GLU A 436 -9.61 -37.81 -11.38
C GLU A 436 -9.61 -37.62 -9.86
N ALA A 437 -9.96 -38.67 -9.10
CA ALA A 437 -9.91 -38.62 -7.64
C ALA A 437 -8.47 -38.40 -7.14
N ARG A 438 -7.49 -39.12 -7.70
CA ARG A 438 -6.06 -38.92 -7.38
C ARG A 438 -5.57 -37.52 -7.71
N ARG A 439 -5.98 -36.95 -8.85
CA ARG A 439 -5.63 -35.56 -9.21
C ARG A 439 -6.20 -34.55 -8.23
N ARG A 440 -7.45 -34.72 -7.78
CA ARG A 440 -8.06 -33.84 -6.77
C ARG A 440 -7.33 -33.93 -5.43
N GLU A 441 -6.90 -35.12 -5.03
CA GLU A 441 -6.11 -35.33 -3.81
C GLU A 441 -4.70 -34.69 -3.91
N GLU A 442 -4.02 -34.84 -5.04
CA GLU A 442 -2.73 -34.21 -5.29
C GLU A 442 -2.83 -32.68 -5.30
N GLU A 443 -3.88 -32.13 -5.93
CA GLU A 443 -4.14 -30.69 -5.90
C GLU A 443 -4.41 -30.18 -4.47
N ALA A 444 -5.14 -30.95 -3.66
CA ALA A 444 -5.38 -30.61 -2.26
C ALA A 444 -4.07 -30.60 -1.46
N ARG A 445 -3.18 -31.60 -1.66
CA ARG A 445 -1.85 -31.65 -1.03
C ARG A 445 -0.97 -30.46 -1.42
N LEU A 446 -0.97 -30.07 -2.69
CA LEU A 446 -0.20 -28.91 -3.15
C LEU A 446 -0.71 -27.59 -2.55
N ARG A 447 -2.02 -27.46 -2.35
CA ARG A 447 -2.61 -26.30 -1.66
C ARG A 447 -2.19 -26.24 -0.19
N GLU A 448 -2.24 -27.36 0.52
CA GLU A 448 -1.80 -27.44 1.92
C GLU A 448 -0.30 -27.13 2.06
N GLU A 449 0.54 -27.64 1.14
CA GLU A 449 1.96 -27.33 1.13
C GLU A 449 2.23 -25.84 0.87
N ALA A 450 1.48 -25.22 -0.05
CA ALA A 450 1.58 -23.78 -0.31
C ALA A 450 1.17 -22.94 0.90
N GLU A 451 0.13 -23.34 1.64
CA GLU A 451 -0.28 -22.69 2.88
C GLU A 451 0.79 -22.82 3.98
N ARG A 452 1.37 -24.01 4.16
CA ARG A 452 2.50 -24.21 5.09
C ARG A 452 3.70 -23.34 4.75
N ARG A 453 4.04 -23.21 3.46
CA ARG A 453 5.13 -22.33 3.01
C ARG A 453 4.83 -20.86 3.31
N ALA A 454 3.60 -20.41 3.08
CA ALA A 454 3.19 -19.05 3.39
C ALA A 454 3.25 -18.75 4.90
N GLN A 455 2.84 -19.70 5.74
CA GLN A 455 2.94 -19.56 7.20
C GLN A 455 4.41 -19.50 7.67
N ASN A 456 5.29 -20.35 7.12
CA ASN A 456 6.71 -20.31 7.45
C ASN A 456 7.36 -19.00 7.02
N GLU A 457 7.01 -18.48 5.84
CA GLU A 457 7.51 -17.18 5.37
C GLU A 457 7.03 -16.03 6.26
N ALA A 458 5.78 -16.08 6.75
CA ALA A 458 5.27 -15.11 7.72
C ALA A 458 6.03 -15.17 9.06
N ARG A 459 6.30 -16.38 9.58
CA ARG A 459 7.10 -16.56 10.80
C ARG A 459 8.52 -16.03 10.66
N LEU A 460 9.17 -16.25 9.51
CA LEU A 460 10.51 -15.72 9.23
C LEU A 460 10.53 -14.19 9.20
N ARG A 461 9.51 -13.55 8.60
CA ARG A 461 9.38 -12.09 8.62
C ARG A 461 9.20 -11.53 10.02
N GLU A 462 8.41 -12.21 10.86
CA GLU A 462 8.24 -11.81 12.26
C GLU A 462 9.56 -11.95 13.04
N GLU A 463 10.30 -13.04 12.85
CA GLU A 463 11.60 -13.25 13.50
C GLU A 463 12.63 -12.21 13.05
N GLU A 464 12.64 -11.84 11.76
CA GLU A 464 13.50 -10.78 11.24
C GLU A 464 13.15 -9.42 11.87
N ALA A 465 11.85 -9.11 12.01
CA ALA A 465 11.40 -7.90 12.69
C ALA A 465 11.86 -7.85 14.15
N ARG A 466 11.72 -8.96 14.89
CA ARG A 466 12.21 -9.07 16.28
C ARG A 466 13.73 -8.88 16.37
N ARG A 467 14.49 -9.40 15.41
CA ARG A 467 15.96 -9.20 15.38
C ARG A 467 16.35 -7.76 15.10
N ARG A 468 15.60 -7.04 14.26
CA ARG A 468 15.82 -5.60 14.04
C ARG A 468 15.54 -4.79 15.31
N GLU A 469 14.41 -5.05 15.96
CA GLU A 469 14.06 -4.40 17.23
C GLU A 469 15.11 -4.68 18.32
N GLU A 470 15.61 -5.92 18.42
CA GLU A 470 16.68 -6.25 19.34
C GLU A 470 17.99 -5.52 19.02
N ALA A 471 18.35 -5.41 17.73
CA ALA A 471 19.52 -4.66 17.30
C ALA A 471 19.42 -3.17 17.66
N ASP A 472 18.26 -2.56 17.45
CA ASP A 472 18.00 -1.16 17.81
C ASP A 472 18.12 -0.94 19.32
N ARG A 473 17.55 -1.85 20.11
CA ARG A 473 17.67 -1.83 21.58
C ARG A 473 19.14 -1.97 22.05
N ARG A 474 19.92 -2.83 21.39
CA ARG A 474 21.37 -2.96 21.67
C ARG A 474 22.11 -1.67 21.33
N ALA A 475 21.83 -1.06 20.18
CA ALA A 475 22.43 0.21 19.77
C ALA A 475 22.11 1.35 20.76
N GLN A 476 20.86 1.42 21.24
CA GLN A 476 20.46 2.37 22.26
C GLN A 476 21.19 2.14 23.60
N ASN A 477 21.31 0.88 24.03
CA ASN A 477 22.04 0.56 25.25
C ASN A 477 23.54 0.89 25.12
N GLU A 478 24.15 0.62 23.97
CA GLU A 478 25.53 0.98 23.69
C GLU A 478 25.73 2.50 23.72
N ALA A 479 24.82 3.27 23.11
CA ALA A 479 24.85 4.73 23.16
C ALA A 479 24.78 5.25 24.60
N ARG A 480 23.89 4.70 25.43
CA ARG A 480 23.78 5.05 26.86
C ARG A 480 25.06 4.71 27.64
N LEU A 481 25.68 3.56 27.38
CA LEU A 481 26.95 3.19 28.02
C LEU A 481 28.09 4.12 27.60
N ARG A 482 28.16 4.51 26.32
CA ARG A 482 29.16 5.47 25.83
C ARG A 482 29.01 6.82 26.52
N GLU A 483 27.78 7.30 26.67
CA GLU A 483 27.48 8.54 27.39
C GLU A 483 27.92 8.45 28.86
N GLN A 484 27.60 7.36 29.56
CA GLN A 484 28.04 7.13 30.93
C GLN A 484 29.57 7.08 31.08
N VAL A 485 30.27 6.39 30.17
CA VAL A 485 31.73 6.34 30.16
C VAL A 485 32.32 7.72 29.91
N GLU A 486 31.72 8.52 29.01
CA GLU A 486 32.16 9.88 28.75
C GLU A 486 31.96 10.80 29.97
N GLU A 487 30.82 10.67 30.67
CA GLU A 487 30.56 11.39 31.93
C GLU A 487 31.55 11.01 33.04
N GLU A 488 31.83 9.72 33.21
CA GLU A 488 32.81 9.23 34.19
C GLU A 488 34.24 9.67 33.84
N LEU A 489 34.61 9.68 32.55
CA LEU A 489 35.89 10.25 32.10
C LEU A 489 35.97 11.75 32.38
N LYS A 490 34.87 12.50 32.18
CA LYS A 490 34.81 13.92 32.54
C LYS A 490 34.97 14.12 34.05
N ARG A 491 34.30 13.31 34.88
CA ARG A 491 34.47 13.31 36.34
C ARG A 491 35.91 13.00 36.75
N TYR A 492 36.50 11.95 36.21
CA TYR A 492 37.89 11.56 36.50
C TYR A 492 38.88 12.65 36.10
N LYS A 493 38.70 13.27 34.94
CA LYS A 493 39.50 14.40 34.47
C LYS A 493 39.36 15.64 35.38
N ASN A 494 38.18 15.86 35.95
CA ASN A 494 37.98 16.92 36.94
C ASN A 494 38.68 16.61 38.28
N MET A 495 38.59 15.36 38.78
CA MET A 495 39.33 14.94 39.97
C MET A 495 40.86 15.04 39.80
N LEU A 496 41.38 14.75 38.61
CA LEU A 496 42.81 14.94 38.28
C LEU A 496 43.23 16.41 38.26
N LYS A 497 42.31 17.34 37.93
CA LYS A 497 42.57 18.79 37.98
C LYS A 497 42.53 19.35 39.40
N GLU A 498 41.77 18.72 40.29
CA GLU A 498 41.62 19.12 41.70
C GLU A 498 42.62 18.43 42.65
N SER A 499 43.43 17.49 42.16
CA SER A 499 44.52 16.91 42.95
C SER A 499 45.66 17.92 43.17
N PRO A 500 46.14 18.10 44.42
CA PRO A 500 47.25 18.98 44.73
C PRO A 500 48.53 18.60 43.96
N PRO A 501 49.30 19.58 43.45
CA PRO A 501 50.54 19.32 42.70
C PRO A 501 51.63 18.85 43.66
N GLY A 502 51.71 17.54 43.94
CA GLY A 502 52.66 17.08 44.94
C GLY A 502 52.84 15.57 45.13
N VAL A 503 52.52 14.71 44.17
CA VAL A 503 53.00 13.31 44.17
C VAL A 503 53.21 12.87 42.72
N LYS A 504 54.35 13.30 42.14
CA LYS A 504 54.96 12.63 40.99
C LYS A 504 55.92 11.62 41.58
N ASP A 505 55.94 10.40 41.04
CA ASP A 505 56.87 9.30 41.34
C ASP A 505 56.36 8.27 42.36
N SER A 506 55.48 7.36 41.91
CA SER A 506 55.55 5.90 42.18
C SER A 506 54.21 5.24 41.88
N ALA A 507 54.00 4.78 40.64
CA ALA A 507 53.04 3.73 40.32
C ALA A 507 53.24 3.24 38.88
N ARG A 508 54.40 2.64 38.62
CA ARG A 508 54.60 1.73 37.50
C ARG A 508 53.93 0.40 37.86
N MET A 509 52.58 0.34 37.85
CA MET A 509 51.84 -0.92 37.97
C MET A 509 51.50 -1.47 36.59
N SER A 510 52.26 -2.50 36.23
CA SER A 510 52.01 -3.45 35.16
C SER A 510 50.61 -4.07 35.26
N ILE A 511 49.67 -3.59 34.45
CA ILE A 511 48.42 -4.31 34.17
C ILE A 511 48.75 -5.36 33.10
N VAL A 512 48.92 -6.59 33.58
CA VAL A 512 48.97 -7.80 32.77
C VAL A 512 47.61 -7.95 32.07
N LEU A 513 47.60 -7.81 30.75
CA LEU A 513 46.48 -8.22 29.89
C LEU A 513 46.23 -9.72 30.10
N PRO A 514 45.04 -10.16 30.53
CA PRO A 514 44.66 -11.55 30.38
C PRO A 514 44.44 -11.81 28.89
N THR A 515 45.43 -12.44 28.26
CA THR A 515 45.29 -13.14 26.99
C THR A 515 44.18 -14.18 27.12
N GLN A 516 42.99 -13.85 26.61
CA GLN A 516 41.98 -14.86 26.34
C GLN A 516 42.24 -15.53 24.99
N PRO A 517 41.98 -16.86 24.92
CA PRO A 517 42.58 -17.76 23.94
C PRO A 517 41.99 -17.58 22.54
N SER A 518 42.87 -17.76 21.56
CA SER A 518 42.56 -18.03 20.16
C SER A 518 41.80 -19.35 20.01
N GLY A 519 40.50 -19.33 20.34
CA GLY A 519 39.55 -20.38 19.99
C GLY A 519 39.22 -20.30 18.51
N LYS A 520 39.85 -21.16 17.71
CA LYS A 520 39.50 -21.45 16.31
C LYS A 520 37.99 -21.75 16.21
N PRO A 521 37.28 -21.33 15.15
CA PRO A 521 35.99 -21.92 14.82
C PRO A 521 36.22 -23.38 14.40
N GLU A 522 35.94 -24.27 15.35
CA GLU A 522 35.89 -25.71 15.19
C GLU A 522 34.73 -26.04 14.23
N GLN A 523 35.08 -26.64 13.10
CA GLN A 523 34.10 -27.20 12.17
C GLN A 523 33.32 -28.32 12.87
N PRO A 524 31.97 -28.37 12.80
CA PRO A 524 31.24 -29.58 13.14
C PRO A 524 31.44 -30.61 12.02
N ASN A 525 32.48 -31.41 12.19
CA ASN A 525 32.71 -32.66 11.48
C ASN A 525 31.76 -33.72 12.06
N ASN A 526 30.48 -33.69 11.67
CA ASN A 526 29.55 -34.77 12.00
C ASN A 526 29.47 -35.75 10.84
N LYS A 527 30.51 -36.61 10.75
CA LYS A 527 30.41 -37.91 10.11
C LYS A 527 29.50 -38.79 10.97
N THR A 528 28.22 -38.85 10.64
CA THR A 528 27.44 -40.07 10.91
C THR A 528 27.48 -40.89 9.63
N GLN A 529 28.30 -41.94 9.66
CA GLN A 529 28.21 -43.07 8.75
C GLN A 529 26.80 -43.67 8.87
N VAL A 530 26.08 -43.73 7.76
CA VAL A 530 25.20 -44.87 7.49
C VAL A 530 25.76 -45.54 6.25
N ASN A 531 26.38 -46.69 6.50
CA ASN A 531 26.81 -47.68 5.52
C ASN A 531 25.61 -48.33 4.81
N TYR A 532 25.92 -49.03 3.72
CA TYR A 532 25.09 -49.92 2.89
C TYR A 532 24.24 -49.23 1.81
N CYS A 533 24.27 -49.63 0.54
CA CYS A 533 25.04 -50.64 -0.18
C CYS A 533 24.88 -50.35 -1.69
N PRO A 534 25.92 -50.48 -2.52
CA PRO A 534 25.80 -50.43 -3.97
C PRO A 534 25.71 -51.85 -4.54
N THR A 535 24.69 -52.11 -5.35
CA THR A 535 24.66 -53.20 -6.33
C THR A 535 24.14 -52.56 -7.63
N SER A 536 24.92 -52.47 -8.72
CA SER A 536 25.16 -53.56 -9.68
C SER A 536 23.81 -54.20 -10.07
N SER A 537 23.33 -54.24 -11.31
CA SER A 537 23.96 -54.35 -12.63
C SER A 537 22.89 -53.91 -13.67
N ARG A 538 23.24 -53.28 -14.80
CA ARG A 538 23.58 -53.91 -16.09
C ARG A 538 22.42 -54.75 -16.69
N VAL A 539 22.01 -54.37 -17.92
CA VAL A 539 21.49 -55.15 -19.09
C VAL A 539 20.57 -54.21 -19.87
N ARG A 540 21.06 -53.60 -20.96
CA ARG A 540 20.84 -53.96 -22.39
C ARG A 540 19.37 -53.98 -22.81
N GLU A 541 19.06 -53.16 -23.82
CA GLU A 541 18.38 -53.48 -25.10
C GLU A 541 17.80 -52.17 -25.68
N SER A 542 18.31 -51.61 -26.79
CA SER A 542 18.12 -52.07 -28.18
C SER A 542 16.65 -52.14 -28.59
N LEU A 543 16.16 -51.12 -29.31
CA LEU A 543 15.04 -51.09 -30.28
C LEU A 543 14.90 -49.59 -30.65
N LYS A 544 15.26 -49.04 -31.81
CA LYS A 544 15.13 -49.44 -33.22
C LYS A 544 13.73 -49.95 -33.58
N LEU A 545 12.77 -49.03 -33.61
CA LEU A 545 11.60 -49.01 -34.49
C LEU A 545 11.44 -47.52 -34.88
N GLY A 546 11.53 -47.09 -36.13
CA GLY A 546 10.88 -47.65 -37.31
C GLY A 546 9.74 -46.71 -37.73
N LEU A 547 10.04 -45.44 -38.03
CA LEU A 547 9.09 -44.54 -38.69
C LEU A 547 8.99 -44.94 -40.18
N PRO A 548 7.82 -45.30 -40.70
CA PRO A 548 7.67 -45.56 -42.12
C PRO A 548 7.66 -44.24 -42.91
N ARG A 549 8.62 -44.14 -43.83
CA ARG A 549 8.54 -43.29 -45.03
C ARG A 549 7.24 -43.61 -45.78
N LEU A 550 6.27 -42.70 -45.76
CA LEU A 550 5.24 -42.66 -46.79
C LEU A 550 5.87 -42.08 -48.06
N LYS A 551 6.09 -42.97 -49.03
CA LYS A 551 6.43 -42.62 -50.41
C LYS A 551 5.19 -41.99 -51.05
N ASN A 552 5.27 -40.71 -51.38
CA ASN A 552 4.47 -40.14 -52.45
C ASN A 552 4.86 -40.82 -53.76
N ARG A 553 3.95 -41.63 -54.29
CA ARG A 553 4.02 -42.15 -55.66
C ARG A 553 2.95 -41.45 -56.48
N ALA A 554 3.43 -40.74 -57.49
CA ALA A 554 2.62 -40.20 -58.56
C ALA A 554 1.91 -41.31 -59.37
N LEU A 555 0.66 -41.04 -59.71
CA LEU A 555 -0.08 -41.46 -60.91
C LEU A 555 -0.81 -40.17 -61.32
N SER A 556 -0.45 -39.46 -62.39
CA SER A 556 -0.54 -39.78 -63.82
C SER A 556 -1.83 -40.50 -64.21
N SER A 557 -2.72 -39.71 -64.83
CA SER A 557 -3.60 -40.01 -65.96
C SER A 557 -4.62 -41.16 -65.85
N ALA A 558 -5.91 -40.77 -65.82
CA ALA A 558 -6.89 -41.07 -66.86
C ALA A 558 -7.92 -39.94 -66.89
#